data_AF-A0A7J4QA21-F1
#
_entry.id   AF-A0A7J4QA21-F1
#
_cell.length_a   1.000
_cell.length_b   1.000
_cell.length_c   1.000
_cell.angle_alpha   90.00
_cell.angle_beta   90.00
_cell.angle_gamma   90.00
#
_symmetry.space_group_name_H-M   'P 1'
#
loop_
_entity.id
_entity.type
_entity.pdbx_description
1 polymer ?
#
loop_
_entity_poly.entity_id
_entity_poly.type
_entity_poly.pdbx_seq_one_letter_code
_entity_poly.pdbx_strand_id
1 'polypeptide(L)'
;MEELSALYTAVMYSSMGFISAKKIVLDNSSGKVWLIGGSVYRNIAHILYGADKPKVDFDFIIESPKENIILPKGWKLGKNHYGNPKFLGRRFSIDFVPLHNISSILRRKLAPSIKNYLTGTPLTVQSIAYDVKGGKLAGEIGLKAIAEKTIGINNKEQAQIYALKKGISIEEMVRRKSESLGFTPLIRQ
;
A
#
# COMPACT_ATOMS: atom_id res chain seq x y z
N MET A 1 17.82 1.11 8.30
CA MET A 1 16.67 0.46 7.64
C MET A 1 16.09 -0.71 8.45
N GLU A 2 16.93 -1.56 9.05
CA GLU A 2 16.47 -2.67 9.89
C GLU A 2 15.72 -2.19 11.13
N GLU A 3 16.26 -1.21 11.85
CA GLU A 3 15.61 -0.60 13.01
C GLU A 3 14.20 -0.05 12.69
N LEU A 4 14.06 0.65 11.56
CA LEU A 4 12.76 1.17 11.11
C LEU A 4 11.77 0.03 10.82
N SER A 5 12.25 -1.07 10.23
CA SER A 5 11.40 -2.25 9.97
C SER A 5 10.95 -2.91 11.28
N ALA A 6 11.84 -2.99 12.28
CA ALA A 6 11.50 -3.52 13.60
C ALA A 6 10.48 -2.64 14.32
N LEU A 7 10.67 -1.32 14.31
CA LEU A 7 9.74 -0.37 14.92
C LEU A 7 8.38 -0.37 14.23
N TYR A 8 8.36 -0.36 12.90
CA TYR A 8 7.14 -0.49 12.13
C TYR A 8 6.42 -1.81 12.44
N THR A 9 7.15 -2.91 12.53
CA THR A 9 6.60 -4.22 12.91
C THR A 9 5.96 -4.15 14.29
N ALA A 10 6.64 -3.60 15.30
CA ALA A 10 6.08 -3.47 16.64
C ALA A 10 4.76 -2.66 16.65
N VAL A 11 4.72 -1.53 15.93
CA VAL A 11 3.51 -0.72 15.81
C VAL A 11 2.38 -1.50 15.14
N MET A 12 2.64 -2.21 14.05
CA MET A 12 1.61 -2.97 13.36
C MET A 12 1.05 -4.10 14.23
N TYR A 13 1.89 -4.78 15.02
CA TYR A 13 1.44 -5.84 15.93
C TYR A 13 0.72 -5.33 17.18
N SER A 14 0.78 -4.02 17.47
CA SER A 14 -0.11 -3.42 18.48
C SER A 14 -1.56 -3.24 17.98
N SER A 15 -1.79 -3.37 16.66
CA SER A 15 -3.12 -3.22 16.04
C SER A 15 -3.85 -4.56 15.91
N MET A 16 -4.91 -4.74 16.70
CA MET A 16 -5.83 -5.89 16.58
C MET A 16 -6.44 -6.02 15.18
N GLY A 17 -6.66 -4.90 14.49
CA GLY A 17 -7.14 -4.88 13.10
C GLY A 17 -6.12 -5.49 12.15
N PHE A 18 -4.84 -5.14 12.29
CA PHE A 18 -3.77 -5.70 11.46
C PHE A 18 -3.55 -7.19 11.74
N ILE A 19 -3.52 -7.62 13.00
CA ILE A 19 -3.38 -9.04 13.35
C ILE A 19 -4.48 -9.86 12.67
N SER A 20 -5.72 -9.38 12.76
CA SER A 20 -6.88 -10.01 12.13
C SER A 20 -6.76 -10.04 10.61
N ALA A 21 -6.40 -8.90 9.99
CA ALA A 21 -6.24 -8.78 8.55
C ALA A 21 -5.13 -9.70 8.02
N LYS A 22 -3.96 -9.68 8.67
CA LYS A 22 -2.82 -10.54 8.39
C LYS A 22 -3.24 -11.99 8.40
N LYS A 23 -3.95 -12.45 9.44
CA LYS A 23 -4.39 -13.85 9.54
C LYS A 23 -5.28 -14.22 8.34
N ILE A 24 -6.31 -13.43 8.06
CA ILE A 24 -7.24 -13.70 6.96
C ILE A 24 -6.50 -13.77 5.62
N VAL A 25 -5.59 -12.84 5.35
CA VAL A 25 -4.82 -12.81 4.09
C VAL A 25 -3.89 -14.02 3.99
N LEU A 26 -3.16 -14.36 5.05
CA LEU A 26 -2.25 -15.50 5.07
C LEU A 26 -2.98 -16.83 4.92
N ASP A 27 -4.15 -16.98 5.54
CA ASP A 27 -4.98 -18.18 5.40
C ASP A 27 -5.45 -18.39 3.95
N ASN A 28 -5.57 -17.31 3.17
CA ASN A 28 -6.14 -17.29 1.83
C ASN A 28 -5.13 -17.08 0.69
N SER A 29 -3.83 -17.02 1.00
CA SER A 29 -2.77 -16.80 0.02
C SER A 29 -1.71 -17.89 0.03
N SER A 30 -1.03 -18.01 -1.12
CA SER A 30 0.16 -18.83 -1.33
C SER A 30 1.32 -17.92 -1.72
N GLY A 31 2.54 -18.27 -1.32
CA GLY A 31 3.74 -17.46 -1.58
C GLY A 31 3.91 -16.27 -0.64
N LYS A 32 4.41 -15.16 -1.17
CA LYS A 32 4.70 -13.91 -0.44
C LYS A 32 3.47 -13.02 -0.33
N VAL A 33 3.46 -12.20 0.73
CA VAL A 33 2.38 -11.27 1.05
C VAL A 33 2.98 -9.95 1.48
N TRP A 34 2.53 -8.86 0.87
CA TRP A 34 2.99 -7.51 1.17
C TRP A 34 1.82 -6.63 1.55
N LEU A 35 1.96 -5.90 2.65
CA LEU A 35 1.10 -4.77 2.98
C LEU A 35 1.61 -3.54 2.23
N ILE A 36 0.71 -2.76 1.64
CA ILE A 36 1.01 -1.58 0.84
C ILE A 36 0.11 -0.39 1.22
N GLY A 37 0.25 0.72 0.49
CA GLY A 37 -0.69 1.82 0.53
C GLY A 37 -0.58 2.67 1.79
N GLY A 38 -1.69 3.33 2.15
CA GLY A 38 -1.74 4.31 3.23
C GLY A 38 -1.32 3.74 4.59
N SER A 39 -1.66 2.47 4.83
CA SER A 39 -1.31 1.77 6.07
C SER A 39 0.19 1.66 6.28
N VAL A 40 1.01 1.71 5.23
CA VAL A 40 2.48 1.65 5.34
C VAL A 40 3.07 3.05 5.52
N TYR A 41 3.04 3.88 4.49
CA TYR A 41 3.78 5.14 4.51
C TYR A 41 3.26 6.14 5.56
N ARG A 42 1.95 6.12 5.88
CA ARG A 42 1.40 7.00 6.94
C ARG A 42 1.84 6.56 8.33
N ASN A 43 1.88 5.25 8.60
CA ASN A 43 2.38 4.76 9.88
C ASN A 43 3.87 5.04 10.02
N ILE A 44 4.67 4.91 8.95
CA ILE A 44 6.09 5.30 8.99
C ILE A 44 6.22 6.81 9.28
N ALA A 45 5.45 7.68 8.60
CA ALA A 45 5.47 9.11 8.86
C ALA A 45 5.01 9.47 10.29
N HIS A 46 4.02 8.77 10.83
CA HIS A 46 3.58 8.90 12.22
C HIS A 46 4.70 8.51 13.20
N ILE A 47 5.32 7.35 12.98
CA ILE A 47 6.42 6.83 13.81
C ILE A 47 7.60 7.81 13.85
N LEU A 48 8.01 8.34 12.70
CA LEU A 48 9.22 9.16 12.60
C LEU A 48 8.99 10.62 12.95
N TYR A 49 7.80 11.16 12.65
CA TYR A 49 7.57 12.60 12.64
C TYR A 49 6.29 13.04 13.37
N GLY A 50 5.55 12.12 13.98
CA GLY A 50 4.33 12.44 14.71
C GLY A 50 3.15 12.87 13.82
N ALA A 51 3.18 12.59 12.51
CA ALA A 51 2.05 12.82 11.61
C ALA A 51 0.78 12.11 12.12
N ASP A 52 -0.41 12.57 11.71
CA ASP A 52 -1.67 11.99 12.19
C ASP A 52 -1.74 10.46 12.01
N LYS A 53 -2.18 9.78 13.06
CA LYS A 53 -2.37 8.32 13.03
C LYS A 53 -3.41 7.97 11.96
N PRO A 54 -3.08 7.07 11.01
CA PRO A 54 -4.00 6.77 9.92
C PRO A 54 -5.24 6.03 10.41
N LYS A 55 -6.41 6.37 9.86
CA LYS A 55 -7.57 5.46 9.85
C LYS A 55 -7.24 4.33 8.87
N VAL A 56 -7.34 3.07 9.32
CA VAL A 56 -6.67 1.97 8.62
C VAL A 56 -7.68 1.10 7.87
N ASP A 57 -7.66 1.22 6.54
CA ASP A 57 -7.98 0.12 5.62
C ASP A 57 -6.67 -0.59 5.26
N PHE A 58 -6.71 -1.91 5.06
CA PHE A 58 -5.52 -2.69 4.75
C PHE A 58 -5.53 -3.13 3.28
N ASP A 59 -4.49 -2.72 2.56
CA ASP A 59 -4.27 -3.09 1.17
C ASP A 59 -3.14 -4.12 1.11
N PHE A 60 -3.42 -5.35 0.68
CA PHE A 60 -2.43 -6.39 0.51
C PHE A 60 -2.24 -6.75 -0.95
N ILE A 61 -0.98 -6.86 -1.35
CA ILE A 61 -0.57 -7.58 -2.55
C ILE A 61 -0.18 -8.99 -2.13
N ILE A 62 -0.71 -9.98 -2.84
CA ILE A 62 -0.41 -11.39 -2.62
C ILE A 62 0.18 -11.99 -3.89
N GLU A 63 1.14 -12.89 -3.76
CA GLU A 63 1.77 -13.55 -4.89
C GLU A 63 0.75 -14.39 -5.67
N SER A 64 0.07 -15.32 -4.99
CA SER A 64 -1.01 -16.13 -5.57
C SER A 64 -2.16 -16.34 -4.59
N PRO A 65 -3.43 -16.23 -5.04
CA PRO A 65 -4.58 -16.61 -4.21
C PRO A 65 -4.63 -18.13 -4.08
N LYS A 66 -5.18 -18.64 -2.98
CA LYS A 66 -5.61 -20.04 -2.92
C LYS A 66 -6.86 -20.23 -3.79
N GLU A 67 -7.04 -21.44 -4.31
CA GLU A 67 -8.20 -21.78 -5.14
C GLU A 67 -9.52 -21.54 -4.41
N ASN A 68 -9.60 -21.96 -3.14
CA ASN A 68 -10.76 -21.81 -2.29
C ASN A 68 -10.52 -20.73 -1.23
N ILE A 69 -11.25 -19.61 -1.34
CA ILE A 69 -11.23 -18.54 -0.35
C ILE A 69 -12.15 -18.90 0.81
N ILE A 70 -11.58 -18.99 2.02
CA ILE A 70 -12.27 -19.29 3.26
C ILE A 70 -12.21 -18.06 4.16
N LEU A 71 -13.37 -17.46 4.42
CA LEU A 71 -13.48 -16.26 5.24
C LEU A 71 -14.08 -16.59 6.62
N PRO A 72 -13.66 -15.91 7.71
CA PRO A 72 -14.27 -16.08 9.02
C PRO A 72 -15.76 -15.67 9.02
N LYS A 73 -16.53 -16.17 9.99
CA LYS A 73 -17.95 -15.82 10.14
C LYS A 73 -18.14 -14.29 10.15
N GLY A 74 -19.07 -13.80 9.32
CA GLY A 74 -19.41 -12.38 9.21
C GLY A 74 -18.58 -11.60 8.19
N TRP A 75 -17.56 -12.21 7.59
CA TRP A 75 -16.84 -11.64 6.45
C TRP A 75 -17.51 -12.05 5.13
N LYS A 76 -17.45 -11.16 4.13
CA LYS A 76 -17.98 -11.40 2.79
C LYS A 76 -16.91 -11.16 1.73
N LEU A 77 -16.98 -11.93 0.65
CA LEU A 77 -16.18 -11.69 -0.55
C LEU A 77 -16.90 -10.68 -1.43
N GLY A 78 -16.22 -9.59 -1.77
CA GLY A 78 -16.63 -8.61 -2.78
C GLY A 78 -15.52 -8.35 -3.77
N LYS A 79 -15.67 -7.28 -4.55
CA LYS A 79 -14.63 -6.78 -5.46
C LYS A 79 -14.37 -5.30 -5.21
N ASN A 80 -13.13 -4.87 -5.35
CA ASN A 80 -12.80 -3.44 -5.38
C ASN A 80 -13.07 -2.86 -6.79
N HIS A 81 -12.86 -1.56 -6.94
CA HIS A 81 -13.10 -0.85 -8.22
C HIS A 81 -12.15 -1.27 -9.36
N TYR A 82 -11.12 -2.07 -9.06
CA TYR A 82 -10.24 -2.69 -10.05
C TYR A 82 -10.62 -4.14 -10.36
N GLY A 83 -11.73 -4.65 -9.81
CA GLY A 83 -12.17 -6.03 -9.98
C GLY A 83 -11.39 -7.05 -9.14
N ASN A 84 -10.45 -6.61 -8.29
CA ASN A 84 -9.72 -7.50 -7.41
C ASN A 84 -10.59 -7.93 -6.22
N PRO A 85 -10.36 -9.11 -5.65
CA PRO A 85 -11.02 -9.54 -4.42
C PRO A 85 -10.90 -8.50 -3.31
N LYS A 86 -12.00 -8.28 -2.59
CA LYS A 86 -12.06 -7.44 -1.41
C LYS A 86 -12.79 -8.19 -0.31
N PHE A 87 -12.16 -8.35 0.85
CA PHE A 87 -12.80 -8.99 2.00
C PHE A 87 -13.47 -7.92 2.85
N LEU A 88 -14.78 -8.04 3.02
CA LEU A 88 -15.63 -7.06 3.69
C LEU A 88 -15.98 -7.57 5.09
N GLY A 89 -15.40 -6.94 6.11
CA GLY A 89 -15.73 -7.19 7.52
C GLY A 89 -16.63 -6.08 8.08
N ARG A 90 -17.16 -6.30 9.30
CA ARG A 90 -18.05 -5.32 9.97
C ARG A 90 -17.33 -4.02 10.35
N ARG A 91 -16.03 -4.08 10.69
CA ARG A 91 -15.26 -2.94 11.21
C ARG A 91 -14.30 -2.32 10.20
N PHE A 92 -13.78 -3.12 9.28
CA PHE A 92 -12.82 -2.69 8.28
C PHE A 92 -12.88 -3.63 7.07
N SER A 93 -12.24 -3.23 5.98
CA SER A 93 -12.12 -4.02 4.77
C SER A 93 -10.66 -4.33 4.44
N ILE A 94 -10.47 -5.38 3.63
CA ILE A 94 -9.14 -5.82 3.18
C ILE A 94 -9.17 -5.87 1.66
N ASP A 95 -8.36 -5.05 1.01
CA ASP A 95 -8.11 -5.19 -0.42
C ASP A 95 -7.10 -6.33 -0.60
N PHE A 96 -7.51 -7.38 -1.32
CA PHE A 96 -6.74 -8.60 -1.52
C PHE A 96 -6.37 -8.71 -3.01
N VAL A 97 -5.18 -8.22 -3.36
CA VAL A 97 -4.80 -7.96 -4.75
C VAL A 97 -3.76 -8.97 -5.23
N PRO A 98 -4.11 -9.93 -6.10
CA PRO A 98 -3.13 -10.80 -6.74
C PRO A 98 -2.13 -10.00 -7.57
N LEU A 99 -0.85 -10.33 -7.45
CA LEU A 99 0.24 -9.61 -8.11
C LEU A 99 0.09 -9.57 -9.63
N HIS A 100 -0.42 -10.65 -10.21
CA HIS A 100 -0.67 -10.77 -11.66
C HIS A 100 -1.84 -9.89 -12.15
N ASN A 101 -2.69 -9.38 -11.26
CA ASN A 101 -3.84 -8.52 -11.62
C ASN A 101 -3.52 -7.02 -11.54
N ILE A 102 -2.29 -6.64 -11.18
CA ILE A 102 -1.93 -5.24 -11.00
C ILE A 102 -1.87 -4.53 -12.36
N SER A 103 -2.85 -3.66 -12.60
CA SER A 103 -2.99 -2.90 -13.85
C SER A 103 -1.71 -2.19 -14.34
N SER A 104 -0.94 -1.58 -13.44
CA SER A 104 0.31 -0.90 -13.79
C SER A 104 1.41 -1.86 -14.27
N ILE A 105 1.45 -3.09 -13.75
CA ILE A 105 2.37 -4.14 -14.21
C ILE A 105 1.94 -4.64 -15.59
N LEU A 106 0.65 -4.98 -15.73
CA LEU A 106 0.08 -5.48 -16.98
C LEU A 106 0.24 -4.49 -18.15
N ARG A 107 -0.09 -3.22 -17.92
CA ARG A 107 0.00 -2.16 -18.95
C ARG A 107 1.44 -1.93 -19.42
N ARG A 108 2.40 -1.99 -18.50
CA ARG A 108 3.84 -1.87 -18.81
C ARG A 108 4.47 -3.17 -19.34
N LYS A 109 3.69 -4.24 -19.49
CA LYS A 109 4.13 -5.56 -19.96
C LYS A 109 5.32 -6.11 -19.15
N LEU A 110 5.29 -5.91 -17.83
CA LEU A 110 6.33 -6.39 -16.92
C LEU A 110 5.94 -7.71 -16.27
N ALA A 111 6.94 -8.52 -15.91
CA ALA A 111 6.72 -9.70 -15.09
C ALA A 111 6.13 -9.31 -13.71
N PRO A 112 5.15 -10.07 -13.16
CA PRO A 112 4.63 -9.82 -11.82
C PRO A 112 5.72 -9.90 -10.75
N SER A 113 6.03 -8.78 -10.10
CA SER A 113 6.95 -8.72 -8.96
C SER A 113 6.62 -7.51 -8.08
N ILE A 114 6.94 -7.58 -6.78
CA ILE A 114 6.78 -6.43 -5.88
C ILE A 114 7.64 -5.24 -6.34
N LYS A 115 8.85 -5.51 -6.85
CA LYS A 115 9.74 -4.48 -7.41
C LYS A 115 9.07 -3.74 -8.57
N ASN A 116 8.45 -4.47 -9.49
CA ASN A 116 7.73 -3.87 -10.61
C ASN A 116 6.47 -3.14 -10.15
N TYR A 117 5.77 -3.61 -9.11
CA TYR A 117 4.67 -2.83 -8.51
C TYR A 117 5.16 -1.48 -8.00
N LEU A 118 6.25 -1.45 -7.22
CA LEU A 118 6.76 -0.24 -6.57
C LEU A 118 7.15 0.85 -7.59
N THR A 119 7.82 0.47 -8.69
CA THR A 119 8.13 1.41 -9.80
C THR A 119 6.89 1.93 -10.54
N GLY A 120 5.75 1.29 -10.33
CA GLY A 120 4.47 1.62 -10.95
C GLY A 120 3.51 2.38 -10.06
N THR A 121 3.89 2.76 -8.84
CA THR A 121 3.05 3.56 -7.94
C THR A 121 3.03 5.03 -8.37
N PRO A 122 1.93 5.79 -8.15
CA PRO A 122 1.84 7.14 -8.72
C PRO A 122 2.74 8.16 -8.01
N LEU A 123 2.83 8.14 -6.68
CA LEU A 123 3.65 9.07 -5.88
C LEU A 123 4.82 8.37 -5.19
N THR A 124 5.92 9.09 -4.96
CA THR A 124 7.16 8.55 -4.36
C THR A 124 6.91 7.85 -3.03
N VAL A 125 6.22 8.51 -2.09
CA VAL A 125 5.89 7.94 -0.77
C VAL A 125 5.05 6.67 -0.81
N GLN A 126 4.35 6.39 -1.91
CA GLN A 126 3.56 5.17 -2.07
C GLN A 126 4.41 3.99 -2.56
N SER A 127 5.64 4.24 -3.00
CA SER A 127 6.62 3.24 -3.43
C SER A 127 7.28 2.57 -2.21
N ILE A 128 6.46 2.05 -1.30
CA ILE A 128 6.88 1.28 -0.11
C ILE A 128 5.94 0.08 0.05
N ALA A 129 6.51 -1.07 0.39
CA ALA A 129 5.79 -2.27 0.79
C ALA A 129 6.39 -2.84 2.08
N TYR A 130 5.57 -3.51 2.86
CA TYR A 130 6.00 -4.26 4.04
C TYR A 130 5.80 -5.76 3.81
N ASP A 131 6.87 -6.53 3.82
CA ASP A 131 6.84 -8.00 3.78
C ASP A 131 6.26 -8.52 5.10
N VAL A 132 5.04 -9.05 5.03
CA VAL A 132 4.24 -9.45 6.19
C VAL A 132 4.82 -10.69 6.88
N LYS A 133 5.52 -11.55 6.13
CA LYS A 133 6.18 -12.75 6.67
C LYS A 133 7.59 -12.43 7.14
N GLY A 134 8.34 -11.68 6.33
CA GLY A 134 9.73 -11.33 6.60
C GLY A 134 9.93 -10.20 7.62
N GLY A 135 8.89 -9.42 7.91
CA GLY A 135 8.96 -8.28 8.83
C GLY A 135 9.82 -7.12 8.31
N LYS A 136 9.96 -6.98 7.00
CA LYS A 136 10.89 -6.02 6.36
C LYS A 136 10.16 -5.02 5.48
N LEU A 137 10.55 -3.75 5.59
CA LEU A 137 10.16 -2.71 4.63
C LEU A 137 10.99 -2.81 3.35
N ALA A 138 10.37 -2.56 2.21
CA ALA A 138 10.99 -2.52 0.90
C ALA A 138 10.49 -1.30 0.10
N GLY A 139 11.34 -0.74 -0.77
CA GLY A 139 11.00 0.39 -1.63
C GLY A 139 11.84 1.63 -1.36
N GLU A 140 13.07 1.65 -1.90
CA GLU A 140 14.06 2.71 -1.67
C GLU A 140 13.54 4.11 -2.02
N ILE A 141 12.80 4.24 -3.13
CA ILE A 141 12.24 5.53 -3.56
C ILE A 141 11.29 6.11 -2.50
N GLY A 142 10.37 5.29 -2.00
CA GLY A 142 9.42 5.75 -1.00
C GLY A 142 10.05 5.97 0.35
N LEU A 143 10.99 5.12 0.76
CA LEU A 143 11.72 5.29 2.02
C LEU A 143 12.58 6.56 2.01
N LYS A 144 13.24 6.86 0.88
CA LYS A 144 13.97 8.12 0.69
C LYS A 144 13.03 9.32 0.75
N ALA A 145 11.88 9.26 0.06
CA ALA A 145 10.88 10.33 0.10
C ALA A 145 10.33 10.59 1.51
N ILE A 146 10.11 9.53 2.31
CA ILE A 146 9.77 9.67 3.73
C ILE A 146 10.90 10.36 4.50
N ALA A 147 12.14 9.88 4.36
CA ALA A 147 13.30 10.41 5.08
C ALA A 147 13.53 11.90 4.79
N GLU A 148 13.36 12.31 3.54
CA GLU A 148 13.51 13.69 3.07
C GLU A 148 12.26 14.55 3.32
N LYS A 149 11.15 13.95 3.81
CA LYS A 149 9.83 14.60 3.94
C LYS A 149 9.37 15.26 2.65
N THR A 150 9.55 14.56 1.53
CA THR A 150 9.15 15.05 0.20
C THR A 150 8.11 14.15 -0.45
N ILE A 151 7.27 14.73 -1.31
CA ILE A 151 6.32 13.96 -2.13
C ILE A 151 6.43 14.44 -3.56
N GLY A 152 6.83 13.54 -4.44
CA GLY A 152 6.88 13.78 -5.88
C GLY A 152 6.12 12.72 -6.65
N ILE A 153 6.16 12.87 -7.98
CA ILE A 153 5.66 11.87 -8.92
C ILE A 153 6.69 10.73 -9.00
N ASN A 154 6.25 9.49 -8.78
CA ASN A 154 7.08 8.29 -8.99
C ASN A 154 6.92 7.72 -10.40
N ASN A 155 5.68 7.65 -10.89
CA ASN A 155 5.36 7.19 -12.23
C ASN A 155 4.35 8.16 -12.87
N LYS A 156 4.78 8.93 -13.88
CA LYS A 156 3.97 9.99 -14.50
C LYS A 156 2.68 9.47 -15.13
N GLU A 157 2.76 8.37 -15.86
CA GLU A 157 1.59 7.76 -16.51
C GLU A 157 0.58 7.26 -15.46
N GLN A 158 1.03 6.55 -14.42
CA GLN A 158 0.14 6.12 -13.34
C GLN A 158 -0.44 7.30 -12.57
N ALA A 159 0.34 8.37 -12.34
CA ALA A 159 -0.13 9.58 -11.70
C ALA A 159 -1.24 10.26 -12.52
N GLN A 160 -1.09 10.35 -13.85
CA GLN A 160 -2.13 10.85 -14.76
C GLN A 160 -3.43 10.04 -14.65
N ILE A 161 -3.34 8.70 -14.73
CA ILE A 161 -4.51 7.81 -14.61
C ILE A 161 -5.21 8.02 -13.26
N TYR A 162 -4.45 8.12 -12.18
CA TYR A 162 -5.00 8.26 -10.84
C TYR A 162 -5.61 9.64 -10.59
N ALA A 163 -5.00 10.70 -11.12
CA ALA A 163 -5.49 12.07 -11.06
C ALA A 163 -6.80 12.22 -11.87
N LEU A 164 -6.84 11.67 -13.09
CA LEU A 164 -8.04 11.66 -13.93
C LEU A 164 -9.22 10.96 -13.24
N LYS A 165 -8.99 9.78 -12.64
CA LYS A 165 -10.02 9.04 -11.89
C LYS A 165 -10.58 9.82 -10.69
N LYS A 166 -9.81 10.77 -10.17
CA LYS A 166 -10.21 11.61 -9.04
C LYS A 166 -10.76 12.97 -9.47
N GLY A 167 -10.75 13.29 -10.77
CA GLY A 167 -11.14 14.60 -11.28
C GLY A 167 -10.26 15.74 -10.76
N ILE A 168 -8.97 15.50 -10.53
CA ILE A 168 -8.01 16.52 -10.07
C ILE A 168 -6.74 16.52 -10.94
N SER A 169 -5.95 17.59 -10.88
CA SER A 169 -4.63 17.64 -11.54
C SER A 169 -3.58 16.81 -10.78
N ILE A 170 -2.44 16.53 -11.42
CA ILE A 170 -1.32 15.86 -10.74
C ILE A 170 -0.72 16.78 -9.67
N GLU A 171 -0.60 18.09 -9.93
CA GLU A 171 -0.10 19.03 -8.92
C GLU A 171 -0.99 19.02 -7.68
N GLU A 172 -2.32 19.06 -7.88
CA GLU A 172 -3.28 19.02 -6.77
C GLU A 172 -3.20 17.69 -6.01
N MET A 173 -3.00 16.57 -6.72
CA MET A 173 -2.78 15.26 -6.10
C MET A 173 -1.52 15.24 -5.22
N VAL A 174 -0.41 15.80 -5.71
CA VAL A 174 0.85 15.92 -4.96
C VAL A 174 0.68 16.84 -3.76
N ARG A 175 0.09 18.02 -3.94
CA ARG A 175 -0.15 19.01 -2.89
C ARG A 175 -1.00 18.45 -1.76
N ARG A 176 -2.18 17.87 -2.06
CA ARG A 176 -3.05 17.24 -1.06
C ARG A 176 -2.36 16.12 -0.29
N LYS A 177 -1.55 15.31 -0.99
CA LYS A 177 -0.82 14.23 -0.33
C LYS A 177 0.26 14.79 0.61
N SER A 178 0.95 15.86 0.19
CA SER A 178 2.00 16.56 0.93
C SER A 178 1.44 17.19 2.21
N GLU A 179 0.35 17.93 2.09
CA GLU A 179 -0.41 18.49 3.22
C GLU A 179 -0.84 17.40 4.21
N SER A 180 -1.36 16.27 3.71
CA SER A 180 -1.83 15.17 4.57
C SER A 180 -0.75 14.46 5.37
N LEU A 181 0.53 14.75 5.12
CA LEU A 181 1.69 14.21 5.83
C LEU A 181 2.57 15.30 6.46
N GLY A 182 2.28 16.59 6.23
CA GLY A 182 3.16 17.69 6.60
C GLY A 182 4.50 17.69 5.84
N PHE A 183 4.50 17.24 4.58
CA PHE A 183 5.70 17.09 3.74
C PHE A 183 5.76 18.17 2.66
N THR A 184 6.94 18.35 2.05
CA THR A 184 7.17 19.30 0.96
C THR A 184 6.77 18.70 -0.40
N PRO A 185 5.89 19.35 -1.18
CA PRO A 185 5.55 18.91 -2.53
C PRO A 185 6.71 19.17 -3.51
N LEU A 186 7.05 18.18 -4.33
CA LEU A 186 7.99 18.31 -5.45
C LEU A 186 7.21 18.37 -6.77
N ILE A 187 6.75 19.57 -7.09
CA ILE A 187 6.07 19.88 -8.36
C ILE A 187 7.16 20.41 -9.29
N ARG A 188 7.77 19.55 -10.11
CA ARG A 188 8.69 20.03 -11.14
C ARG A 188 7.88 20.71 -12.23
N GLN A 189 8.24 21.96 -12.54
CA GLN A 189 7.80 22.71 -13.72
C GLN A 189 8.29 22.02 -14.99
#